data_AF-A0A0S8ISM8-F1
#
_entry.id   AF-A0A0S8ISM8-F1
#
_cell.length_a   1.000
_cell.length_b   1.000
_cell.length_c   1.000
_cell.angle_alpha   90.00
_cell.angle_beta   90.00
_cell.angle_gamma   90.00
#
_symmetry.space_group_name_H-M   'P 1'
#
loop_
_entity.id
_entity.type
_entity.pdbx_description
1 polymer ?
#
loop_
_entity_poly.entity_id
_entity_poly.type
_entity_poly.pdbx_seq_one_letter_code
_entity_poly.pdbx_strand_id
1 'polypeptide(L)'
;MKNIATFVVILAVGVLTFSCSSGSNSKKTEEELYTEAQDYSEKGDFQSAIKIYKEILKLYPDSPRAYKAQFLIGFVYSENLKDYKKARENYRMMIEKYPECDLADDAQYMLKTMAKDSLPIILDTSSASSD
;
A
#
# COMPACT_ATOMS: atom_id res chain seq x y z
N MET A 1 50.41 25.21 -39.63
CA MET A 1 51.04 25.81 -38.43
C MET A 1 50.59 27.26 -38.32
N LYS A 2 50.01 27.61 -37.15
CA LYS A 2 49.83 28.94 -36.55
C LYS A 2 48.83 29.93 -37.18
N ASN A 3 47.63 30.00 -36.59
CA ASN A 3 46.79 31.20 -36.56
C ASN A 3 46.15 31.27 -35.16
N ILE A 4 46.83 31.98 -34.26
CA ILE A 4 46.38 32.31 -32.91
C ILE A 4 45.57 33.60 -32.99
N ALA A 5 44.53 33.67 -32.16
CA ALA A 5 43.86 34.87 -31.67
C ALA A 5 43.11 35.73 -32.69
N THR A 6 41.79 35.57 -32.73
CA THR A 6 40.90 36.73 -32.59
C THR A 6 39.64 36.29 -31.86
N PHE A 7 39.14 37.18 -31.00
CA PHE A 7 37.85 37.11 -30.29
C PHE A 7 37.83 36.41 -28.93
N VAL A 8 38.56 37.03 -28.00
CA VAL A 8 37.98 37.34 -26.69
C VAL A 8 36.69 38.17 -26.90
N VAL A 9 35.71 38.01 -26.01
CA VAL A 9 34.48 38.80 -25.84
C VAL A 9 33.28 38.36 -26.68
N ILE A 10 32.46 37.44 -26.14
CA ILE A 10 31.02 37.72 -25.91
C ILE A 10 30.63 37.12 -24.55
N LEU A 11 30.24 38.03 -23.65
CA LEU A 11 29.61 37.81 -22.35
C LEU A 11 28.16 37.32 -22.51
N ALA A 12 27.66 36.65 -21.46
CA ALA A 12 26.24 36.49 -21.11
C ALA A 12 25.40 35.43 -21.85
N VAL A 13 25.47 34.19 -21.37
CA VAL A 13 24.29 33.35 -21.04
C VAL A 13 24.75 32.52 -19.83
N GLY A 14 24.37 32.86 -18.61
CA GLY A 14 23.07 32.49 -18.08
C GLY A 14 23.34 31.48 -16.97
N VAL A 15 23.07 31.91 -15.74
CA VAL A 15 23.02 31.08 -14.55
C VAL A 15 22.12 29.86 -14.81
N LEU A 16 22.71 28.67 -14.88
CA LEU A 16 22.04 27.39 -14.66
C LEU A 16 22.82 26.66 -13.56
N THR A 17 22.82 27.20 -12.34
CA THR A 17 22.01 26.68 -11.23
C THR A 17 21.91 25.14 -11.19
N PHE A 18 22.40 24.61 -10.07
CA PHE A 18 21.97 23.36 -9.45
C PHE A 18 22.33 22.05 -10.18
N SER A 19 23.62 21.81 -10.41
CA SER A 19 24.14 20.45 -10.29
C SER A 19 24.43 20.13 -8.83
N CYS A 20 23.36 19.94 -8.07
CA CYS A 20 23.36 19.01 -6.96
C CYS A 20 22.01 18.30 -7.00
N SER A 21 21.86 17.37 -7.96
CA SER A 21 20.90 16.29 -7.77
C SER A 21 21.46 15.40 -6.68
N SER A 22 21.36 15.86 -5.42
CA SER A 22 21.39 14.97 -4.27
C SER A 22 20.15 14.09 -4.39
N GLY A 23 20.24 13.08 -5.25
CA GLY A 23 19.38 11.91 -5.20
C GLY A 23 19.66 11.26 -3.85
N SER A 24 19.03 11.77 -2.81
CA SER A 24 18.98 11.12 -1.51
C SER A 24 18.17 9.86 -1.74
N ASN A 25 18.86 8.78 -2.09
CA ASN A 25 18.31 7.43 -2.15
C ASN A 25 18.21 6.88 -0.71
N SER A 26 17.74 7.72 0.22
CA SER A 26 17.46 7.32 1.59
C SER A 26 16.17 6.52 1.55
N LYS A 27 16.29 5.20 1.70
CA LYS A 27 15.15 4.30 1.84
C LYS A 27 14.26 4.84 2.97
N LYS A 28 13.03 5.26 2.64
CA LYS A 28 12.04 5.70 3.64
C LYS A 28 11.82 4.58 4.66
N THR A 29 11.77 4.94 5.93
CA THR A 29 11.49 4.00 7.02
C THR A 29 10.08 3.40 6.89
N GLU A 30 9.83 2.26 7.55
CA GLU A 30 8.49 1.68 7.57
C GLU A 30 7.44 2.62 8.18
N GLU A 31 7.84 3.48 9.12
CA GLU A 31 6.94 4.44 9.77
C GLU A 31 6.54 5.55 8.80
N GLU A 32 7.51 6.16 8.12
CA GLU A 32 7.25 7.21 7.12
C GLU A 32 6.36 6.69 6.00
N LEU A 33 6.63 5.47 5.50
CA LEU A 33 5.78 4.84 4.49
C LEU A 33 4.37 4.56 5.03
N TYR A 34 4.25 4.12 6.29
CA TYR A 34 2.94 3.83 6.88
C TYR A 34 2.10 5.10 7.03
N THR A 35 2.68 6.18 7.56
CA THR A 35 2.01 7.48 7.66
C THR A 35 1.62 8.02 6.28
N GLU A 36 2.51 7.95 5.30
CA GLU A 36 2.21 8.40 3.93
C GLU A 36 1.04 7.60 3.31
N ALA A 37 0.99 6.29 3.53
CA ALA A 37 -0.11 5.47 3.04
C ALA A 37 -1.45 5.85 3.72
N GLN A 38 -1.44 6.17 5.02
CA GLN A 38 -2.62 6.64 5.74
C GLN A 38 -3.09 8.00 5.21
N ASP A 39 -2.17 8.94 4.98
CA ASP A 39 -2.49 10.25 4.39
C ASP A 39 -3.19 10.11 3.04
N TYR A 40 -2.71 9.19 2.18
CA TYR A 40 -3.36 8.90 0.91
C TYR A 40 -4.75 8.26 1.09
N SER A 41 -4.90 7.33 2.05
CA SER A 41 -6.21 6.75 2.39
C SER A 41 -7.20 7.81 2.86
N GLU A 42 -6.79 8.74 3.72
CA GLU A 42 -7.63 9.83 4.23
C GLU A 42 -8.05 10.81 3.13
N LYS A 43 -7.17 11.07 2.16
CA LYS A 43 -7.48 11.87 0.96
C LYS A 43 -8.38 11.15 -0.04
N GLY A 44 -8.68 9.87 0.17
CA GLY A 44 -9.45 9.04 -0.74
C GLY A 44 -8.66 8.52 -1.95
N ASP A 45 -7.35 8.75 -2.00
CA ASP A 45 -6.48 8.18 -3.03
C ASP A 45 -6.04 6.77 -2.63
N PHE A 46 -7.00 5.85 -2.73
CA PHE A 46 -6.84 4.47 -2.34
C PHE A 46 -5.79 3.72 -3.16
N GLN A 47 -5.60 4.08 -4.43
CA GLN A 47 -4.60 3.43 -5.29
C GLN A 47 -3.18 3.77 -4.83
N SER A 48 -2.92 5.05 -4.53
CA SER A 48 -1.64 5.48 -3.96
C SER A 48 -1.41 4.85 -2.59
N ALA A 49 -2.41 4.84 -1.71
CA ALA A 49 -2.30 4.18 -0.41
C ALA A 49 -1.90 2.71 -0.52
N ILE A 50 -2.60 1.94 -1.37
CA ILE A 50 -2.28 0.52 -1.61
C ILE A 50 -0.87 0.35 -2.15
N LYS A 51 -0.41 1.24 -3.05
CA LYS A 51 0.95 1.19 -3.60
C LYS A 51 2.00 1.35 -2.49
N ILE A 52 1.82 2.31 -1.59
CA ILE A 52 2.76 2.56 -0.48
C ILE A 52 2.70 1.42 0.54
N TYR A 53 1.51 0.92 0.90
CA TYR A 53 1.40 -0.28 1.76
C TYR A 53 2.14 -1.48 1.17
N LYS A 54 2.05 -1.71 -0.16
CA LYS A 54 2.81 -2.77 -0.83
C LYS A 54 4.32 -2.56 -0.80
N GLU A 55 4.77 -1.31 -0.76
CA GLU A 55 6.18 -0.99 -0.58
C GLU A 55 6.67 -1.40 0.81
N ILE A 56 5.87 -1.19 1.86
CA ILE A 56 6.19 -1.69 3.22
C ILE A 56 6.36 -3.21 3.21
N LEU A 57 5.44 -3.94 2.58
CA LEU A 57 5.50 -5.40 2.48
C LEU A 57 6.76 -5.92 1.78
N LYS A 58 7.27 -5.15 0.81
CA LYS A 58 8.46 -5.48 0.04
C LYS A 58 9.74 -5.12 0.80
N LEU A 59 9.75 -3.96 1.45
CA LEU A 59 10.95 -3.37 2.03
C LEU A 59 11.19 -3.79 3.49
N TYR A 60 10.13 -4.14 4.20
CA TYR A 60 10.11 -4.40 5.64
C TYR A 60 9.23 -5.62 6.00
N PRO A 61 9.40 -6.79 5.34
CA PRO A 61 8.47 -7.91 5.47
C PRO A 61 8.31 -8.45 6.89
N ASP A 62 9.31 -8.29 7.77
CA ASP A 62 9.30 -8.82 9.14
C ASP A 62 8.87 -7.76 10.17
N SER A 63 8.63 -6.52 9.75
CA SER A 63 8.18 -5.44 10.63
C SER A 63 6.70 -5.63 11.00
N PRO A 64 6.28 -5.23 12.22
CA PRO A 64 4.87 -5.16 12.55
C PRO A 64 4.03 -4.29 11.61
N ARG A 65 4.66 -3.31 10.94
CA ARG A 65 4.01 -2.48 9.92
C ARG A 65 3.64 -3.28 8.67
N ALA A 66 4.33 -4.38 8.36
CA ALA A 66 4.02 -5.19 7.18
C ALA A 66 2.68 -5.91 7.31
N TYR A 67 2.42 -6.63 8.39
CA TYR A 67 1.12 -7.31 8.54
C TYR A 67 -0.02 -6.28 8.67
N LYS A 68 0.20 -5.13 9.33
CA LYS A 68 -0.76 -4.02 9.38
C LYS A 68 -1.05 -3.44 8.00
N ALA A 69 -0.01 -3.23 7.19
CA ALA A 69 -0.15 -2.78 5.81
C ALA A 69 -0.94 -3.79 4.96
N GLN A 70 -0.66 -5.09 5.09
CA GLN A 70 -1.40 -6.15 4.40
C GLN A 70 -2.89 -6.14 4.78
N PHE A 71 -3.21 -6.01 6.07
CA PHE A 71 -4.58 -5.87 6.56
C PHE A 71 -5.28 -4.65 5.95
N LEU A 72 -4.62 -3.49 5.98
CA LEU A 72 -5.17 -2.23 5.48
C LEU A 72 -5.39 -2.24 3.98
N ILE A 73 -4.56 -2.93 3.19
CA ILE A 73 -4.86 -3.15 1.77
C ILE A 73 -6.18 -3.92 1.61
N GLY A 74 -6.39 -4.97 2.42
CA GLY A 74 -7.65 -5.72 2.45
C GLY A 74 -8.84 -4.82 2.79
N PHE A 75 -8.69 -3.98 3.82
CA PHE A 75 -9.71 -3.04 4.28
C PHE A 75 -10.05 -1.99 3.21
N VAL A 76 -9.04 -1.40 2.57
CA VAL A 76 -9.26 -0.43 1.49
C VAL A 76 -10.01 -1.08 0.32
N TYR A 77 -9.67 -2.32 -0.03
CA TYR A 77 -10.41 -3.04 -1.07
C TYR A 77 -11.87 -3.31 -0.67
N SER A 78 -12.18 -3.65 0.58
CA SER A 78 -13.55 -3.94 1.01
C SER A 78 -14.39 -2.68 1.25
N GLU A 79 -13.83 -1.70 1.95
CA GLU A 79 -14.60 -0.55 2.43
C GLU A 79 -14.66 0.57 1.41
N ASN A 80 -13.57 0.79 0.68
CA ASN A 80 -13.47 1.94 -0.20
C ASN A 80 -13.69 1.57 -1.67
N LEU A 81 -13.08 0.48 -2.14
CA LEU A 81 -13.15 0.07 -3.54
C LEU A 81 -14.26 -0.96 -3.84
N LYS A 82 -14.87 -1.55 -2.80
CA LYS A 82 -15.89 -2.61 -2.89
C LYS A 82 -15.45 -3.82 -3.74
N ASP A 83 -14.14 -4.05 -3.84
CA ASP A 83 -13.54 -5.20 -4.50
C ASP A 83 -13.30 -6.30 -3.45
N TYR A 84 -14.39 -6.97 -3.06
CA TYR A 84 -14.36 -8.02 -2.04
C TYR A 84 -13.49 -9.21 -2.45
N LYS A 85 -13.27 -9.43 -3.75
CA LYS A 85 -12.37 -10.49 -4.22
C LYS A 85 -10.93 -10.18 -3.78
N LYS A 86 -10.44 -8.97 -4.07
CA LYS A 86 -9.10 -8.55 -3.65
C LYS A 86 -9.00 -8.36 -2.14
N ALA A 87 -10.06 -7.90 -1.48
CA ALA A 87 -10.07 -7.81 -0.02
C ALA A 87 -9.79 -9.18 0.63
N ARG A 88 -10.55 -10.21 0.24
CA ARG A 88 -10.37 -11.58 0.74
C ARG A 88 -8.98 -12.14 0.43
N GLU A 89 -8.46 -11.88 -0.76
CA GLU A 89 -7.10 -12.28 -1.12
C GLU A 89 -6.06 -11.69 -0.16
N ASN A 90 -6.16 -10.39 0.13
CA ASN A 90 -5.18 -9.72 0.99
C ASN A 90 -5.29 -10.17 2.46
N TYR A 91 -6.49 -10.41 2.98
CA TYR A 91 -6.64 -10.98 4.33
C TYR A 91 -6.09 -12.40 4.45
N ARG A 92 -6.31 -13.25 3.44
CA ARG A 92 -5.73 -14.61 3.40
C ARG A 92 -4.21 -14.56 3.38
N MET A 93 -3.63 -13.74 2.50
CA MET A 93 -2.18 -13.56 2.44
C MET A 93 -1.60 -13.09 3.77
N MET A 94 -2.32 -12.25 4.52
CA MET A 94 -1.88 -11.83 5.85
C MET A 94 -1.83 -13.00 6.82
N ILE A 95 -2.89 -13.79 6.92
CA ILE A 95 -2.97 -14.93 7.86
C ILE A 95 -1.97 -16.02 7.49
N GLU A 96 -1.77 -16.26 6.19
CA GLU A 96 -0.80 -17.24 5.68
C GLU A 96 0.64 -16.81 6.00
N LYS A 97 0.96 -15.52 5.90
CA LYS A 97 2.32 -15.01 6.11
C LYS A 97 2.62 -14.64 7.56
N TYR A 98 1.62 -14.20 8.31
CA TYR A 98 1.73 -13.67 9.68
C TYR A 98 0.67 -14.30 10.61
N PRO A 99 0.70 -15.63 10.82
CA PRO A 99 -0.36 -16.35 11.53
C PRO A 99 -0.51 -15.97 13.01
N GLU A 100 0.55 -15.44 13.63
CA GLU A 100 0.59 -15.10 15.07
C GLU A 100 0.54 -13.59 15.35
N CYS A 101 0.20 -12.76 14.36
CA CYS A 101 0.09 -11.31 14.57
C CYS A 101 -1.21 -10.92 15.29
N ASP A 102 -1.20 -9.74 15.93
CA ASP A 102 -2.33 -9.18 16.68
C ASP A 102 -3.59 -8.95 15.83
N LEU A 103 -3.47 -8.95 14.49
CA LEU A 103 -4.59 -8.77 13.55
C LEU A 103 -5.09 -10.08 12.91
N ALA A 104 -4.49 -11.24 13.22
CA ALA A 104 -4.83 -12.50 12.56
C ALA A 104 -6.32 -12.86 12.75
N ASP A 105 -6.83 -12.73 13.97
CA ASP A 105 -8.25 -13.00 14.28
C ASP A 105 -9.20 -12.01 13.60
N ASP A 106 -8.82 -10.73 13.53
CA ASP A 106 -9.59 -9.70 12.84
C ASP A 106 -9.69 -10.00 11.33
N ALA A 107 -8.58 -10.40 10.70
CA ALA A 107 -8.61 -10.79 9.29
C ALA A 107 -9.48 -12.03 9.05
N GLN A 108 -9.46 -13.01 9.95
CA GLN A 108 -10.33 -14.18 9.87
C GLN A 108 -11.80 -13.77 9.98
N TYR A 109 -12.12 -12.87 10.92
CA TYR A 109 -13.47 -12.33 11.07
C TYR A 109 -13.95 -11.61 9.81
N MET A 110 -13.10 -10.76 9.21
CA MET A 110 -13.41 -10.06 7.96
C MET A 110 -13.67 -11.05 6.81
N LEU A 111 -12.86 -12.11 6.68
CA LEU A 111 -13.06 -13.15 5.67
C LEU A 111 -14.40 -13.88 5.83
N LYS A 112 -14.75 -14.25 7.07
CA LYS A 112 -15.99 -14.96 7.37
C LYS A 112 -17.21 -14.10 7.04
N THR A 113 -17.16 -12.81 7.38
CA THR A 113 -18.25 -11.86 7.12
C THR A 113 -18.48 -11.69 5.62
N MET A 114 -17.42 -11.46 4.84
CA MET A 114 -17.53 -11.30 3.38
C MET A 114 -17.99 -12.57 2.65
N ALA A 115 -17.72 -13.74 3.20
CA ALA A 115 -18.21 -14.99 2.64
C ALA A 115 -19.74 -15.11 2.80
N LYS A 116 -20.28 -14.65 3.94
CA LYS A 116 -21.72 -14.68 4.23
C LYS A 116 -22.52 -13.80 3.26
N ASP A 117 -22.01 -12.61 2.94
CA ASP A 117 -22.66 -11.70 1.99
C ASP A 117 -22.68 -12.25 0.55
N SER A 118 -21.78 -13.20 0.25
CA SER A 118 -21.71 -13.87 -1.05
C SER A 118 -22.62 -15.10 -1.13
N LEU A 119 -23.23 -15.54 -0.02
CA LEU A 119 -24.18 -16.64 -0.03
C LEU A 119 -25.51 -16.13 -0.60
N PRO A 120 -26.10 -16.80 -1.61
CA PRO A 120 -27.47 -16.50 -1.99
C PRO A 120 -28.36 -16.68 -0.75
N ILE A 121 -29.35 -15.79 -0.59
CA ILE A 121 -30.40 -15.90 0.44
C ILE A 121 -31.20 -17.17 0.13
N ILE A 122 -30.68 -18.33 0.52
CA ILE A 122 -31.41 -19.58 0.60
C ILE A 122 -31.05 -20.18 1.97
N LEU A 123 -31.42 -19.46 3.02
CA LEU A 123 -31.60 -20.03 4.35
C LEU A 123 -32.96 -19.57 4.87
N ASP A 124 -34.00 -19.95 4.15
CA ASP A 124 -35.13 -20.60 4.80
C ASP A 124 -35.06 -22.09 4.44
N THR A 125 -34.38 -22.85 5.28
CA THR A 125 -34.90 -24.16 5.62
C THR A 125 -35.00 -24.14 7.12
N SER A 126 -36.16 -23.69 7.60
CA SER A 126 -36.91 -24.31 8.70
C SER A 126 -36.04 -24.80 9.86
N SER A 127 -36.16 -24.22 11.05
CA SER A 127 -37.11 -24.80 12.00
C SER A 127 -37.28 -26.32 11.86
N ALA A 128 -36.25 -27.06 12.25
CA ALA A 128 -36.38 -28.38 12.85
C ALA A 128 -35.40 -28.31 14.04
N SER A 129 -35.78 -28.00 15.29
CA SER A 129 -36.97 -28.42 16.05
C SER A 129 -37.38 -29.84 15.70
N SER A 130 -36.55 -30.78 16.13
CA SER A 130 -36.99 -32.12 16.50
C SER A 130 -35.90 -32.72 17.39
N ASP A 131 -36.27 -32.79 18.67
CA ASP A 131 -35.85 -33.72 19.72
C ASP A 131 -34.47 -33.56 20.41
#